data_AF-A0AAV6C5H3-F1
#
_entry.id   AF-A0AAV6C5H3-F1
#
_cell.length_a   1.000
_cell.length_b   1.000
_cell.length_c   1.000
_cell.angle_alpha   90.00
_cell.angle_beta   90.00
_cell.angle_gamma   90.00
#
_symmetry.space_group_name_H-M   'P 1'
#
loop_
_entity.id
_entity.type
_entity.pdbx_description
1 polymer ?
#
loop_
_entity_poly.entity_id
_entity_poly.type
_entity_poly.pdbx_seq_one_letter_code
_entity_poly.pdbx_strand_id
1 'polypeptide(L)'
;MTTPVLDAKPSRNSERFTRALRHEQSCRECNPSLRQLIHVGYKVAVKMGMRYLDMLDACEDSISRNVTTNLFERQVKPIFLAE
;
A
#
# COMPACT_ATOMS: atom_id res chain seq x y z
N MET A 1 23.15 11.86 18.55
CA MET A 1 22.09 10.92 18.13
C MET A 1 21.67 11.33 16.72
N THR A 2 22.24 10.68 15.72
CA THR A 2 22.03 11.04 14.30
C THR A 2 20.87 10.20 13.80
N THR A 3 19.74 10.85 13.50
CA THR A 3 18.61 10.26 12.80
C THR A 3 19.09 9.75 11.43
N PRO A 4 18.94 8.45 11.11
CA PRO A 4 19.20 8.03 9.74
C PRO A 4 18.03 8.52 8.88
N VAL A 5 18.27 9.58 8.12
CA VAL A 5 17.47 9.91 6.94
C VAL A 5 17.58 8.71 5.99
N LEU A 6 16.44 8.09 5.66
CA LEU A 6 16.40 7.07 4.62
C LEU A 6 16.73 7.74 3.28
N ASP A 7 18.00 7.68 2.88
CA ASP A 7 18.44 8.07 1.55
C ASP A 7 17.81 7.14 0.50
N ALA A 8 17.07 7.76 -0.41
CA ALA A 8 16.32 7.11 -1.47
C ALA A 8 17.26 6.67 -2.60
N LYS A 9 17.49 5.36 -2.72
CA LYS A 9 17.96 4.70 -3.95
C LYS A 9 16.86 3.76 -4.43
N PRO A 10 16.28 3.92 -5.62
CA PRO A 10 15.30 2.96 -6.14
C PRO A 10 16.08 1.74 -6.65
N SER A 11 16.50 0.86 -5.74
CA SER A 11 17.28 -0.32 -6.08
C SER A 11 16.58 -1.58 -5.58
N ARG A 12 15.79 -2.21 -6.46
CA ARG A 12 15.31 -3.61 -6.34
C ARG A 12 14.43 -3.97 -5.11
N ASN A 13 14.31 -3.07 -4.12
CA ASN A 13 13.63 -3.30 -2.84
C ASN A 13 12.16 -2.81 -2.86
N SER A 14 11.87 -1.74 -3.61
CA SER A 14 10.51 -1.19 -3.74
C SER A 14 9.57 -2.19 -4.42
N GLU A 15 9.99 -2.78 -5.54
CA GLU A 15 9.17 -3.76 -6.27
C GLU A 15 8.87 -5.01 -5.43
N ARG A 16 9.90 -5.58 -4.78
CA ARG A 16 9.73 -6.73 -3.88
C ARG A 16 8.82 -6.38 -2.71
N PHE A 17 8.97 -5.20 -2.12
CA PHE A 17 8.08 -4.71 -1.07
C PHE A 17 6.63 -4.60 -1.55
N THR A 18 6.41 -4.00 -2.74
CA THR A 18 5.06 -3.88 -3.32
C THR A 18 4.45 -5.25 -3.62
N ARG A 19 5.23 -6.20 -4.17
CA ARG A 19 4.77 -7.58 -4.45
C ARG A 19 4.44 -8.34 -3.17
N ALA A 20 5.21 -8.15 -2.11
CA ALA A 20 4.94 -8.75 -0.81
C ALA A 20 3.72 -8.13 -0.11
N LEU A 21 3.42 -6.85 -0.34
CA LEU A 21 2.30 -6.15 0.29
C LEU A 21 0.96 -6.39 -0.42
N ARG A 22 0.96 -6.55 -1.74
CA ARG A 22 -0.26 -6.70 -2.54
C ARG A 22 -0.94 -8.04 -2.27
N HIS A 23 -2.26 -8.01 -2.16
CA HIS A 23 -3.08 -9.22 -2.00
C HIS A 23 -3.31 -9.88 -3.37
N GLU A 24 -2.27 -10.54 -3.88
CA GLU A 24 -2.33 -11.35 -5.10
C GLU A 24 -2.01 -12.80 -4.79
N GLN A 25 -3.04 -13.66 -4.77
CA GLN A 25 -2.91 -15.07 -4.38
C GLN A 25 -1.99 -15.86 -5.31
N SER A 26 -1.88 -15.47 -6.58
CA SER A 26 -0.96 -16.08 -7.55
C SER A 26 0.50 -15.65 -7.37
N CYS A 27 0.78 -14.62 -6.56
CA CYS A 27 2.13 -14.10 -6.36
C CYS A 27 2.82 -14.83 -5.19
N ARG A 28 3.88 -15.59 -5.49
CA ARG A 28 4.67 -16.32 -4.48
C ARG A 28 5.32 -15.40 -3.42
N GLU A 29 5.53 -14.14 -3.75
CA GLU A 29 6.14 -13.16 -2.85
C GLU A 29 5.14 -12.52 -1.89
N CYS A 30 3.83 -12.69 -2.12
CA CYS A 30 2.77 -12.13 -1.30
C CYS A 30 2.91 -12.60 0.16
N ASN A 31 2.89 -11.64 1.09
CA ASN A 31 3.02 -11.89 2.52
C ASN A 31 1.79 -11.34 3.28
N PRO A 32 0.85 -12.21 3.69
CA PRO A 32 -0.37 -11.78 4.40
C PRO A 32 -0.07 -11.04 5.72
N SER A 33 0.96 -11.47 6.45
CA SER A 33 1.35 -10.86 7.73
C SER A 33 1.88 -9.45 7.54
N LEU A 34 2.62 -9.19 6.46
CA LEU A 34 3.09 -7.85 6.12
C LEU A 34 1.91 -6.91 5.82
N ARG A 35 0.91 -7.38 5.07
CA ARG A 35 -0.30 -6.60 4.80
C ARG A 35 -1.06 -6.29 6.08
N GLN A 36 -1.19 -7.27 6.98
CA GLN A 36 -1.84 -7.07 8.27
C GLN A 36 -1.09 -6.04 9.13
N LEU A 37 0.24 -6.12 9.16
CA LEU A 37 1.08 -5.15 9.87
C LEU A 37 0.84 -3.72 9.38
N ILE A 38 0.85 -3.49 8.06
CA ILE A 38 0.59 -2.17 7.50
C ILE A 38 -0.84 -1.70 7.79
N HIS A 39 -1.83 -2.60 7.69
CA HIS A 39 -3.23 -2.29 7.97
C HIS A 39 -3.44 -1.82 9.42
N VAL A 40 -2.86 -2.50 10.41
CA VAL A 40 -2.98 -2.07 11.81
C VAL A 40 -2.04 -0.91 12.16
N GLY A 41 -0.88 -0.85 11.50
CA GLY A 41 0.17 0.14 11.72
C GLY A 41 -0.17 1.54 11.19
N TYR A 42 -1.13 1.67 10.28
CA TYR A 42 -1.54 2.98 9.73
C TYR A 42 -1.93 3.98 10.83
N LYS A 43 -2.47 3.51 11.96
CA LYS A 43 -2.81 4.35 13.12
C LYS A 43 -1.60 5.10 13.68
N VAL A 44 -0.40 4.53 13.56
CA VAL A 44 0.86 5.19 13.94
C VAL A 44 1.21 6.27 12.92
N ALA A 45 1.03 6.00 11.62
CA ALA A 45 1.26 6.99 10.56
C ALA A 45 0.33 8.20 10.69
N VAL A 46 -0.93 8.00 11.06
CA VAL A 46 -1.89 9.10 11.32
C VAL A 46 -1.38 10.07 12.40
N LYS A 47 -0.64 9.59 13.41
CA LYS A 47 -0.06 10.46 14.44
C LYS A 47 1.01 11.43 13.91
N MET A 48 1.47 11.25 12.66
CA MET A 48 2.38 12.19 11.99
C MET A 48 1.67 13.43 11.46
N GLY A 49 0.34 13.53 11.56
CA GLY A 49 -0.44 14.72 11.25
C GLY A 49 -0.30 15.15 9.79
N MET A 50 -0.06 16.45 9.57
CA MET A 50 0.03 17.06 8.23
C MET A 50 1.01 16.33 7.31
N ARG A 51 2.17 15.89 7.82
CA ARG A 51 3.15 15.15 7.01
C ARG A 51 2.56 13.90 6.37
N TYR A 52 1.65 13.21 7.06
CA TYR A 52 0.97 12.04 6.51
C TYR A 52 -0.10 12.44 5.51
N LEU A 53 -0.91 13.47 5.82
CA LEU A 53 -1.98 13.96 4.94
C LEU A 53 -1.43 14.52 3.63
N ASP A 54 -0.41 15.39 3.68
CA ASP A 54 0.24 15.97 2.49
C ASP A 54 0.79 14.87 1.57
N MET A 55 1.26 13.76 2.15
CA MET A 55 1.76 12.62 1.39
C MET A 55 0.62 11.79 0.77
N LEU A 56 -0.57 11.75 1.38
CA LEU A 56 -1.76 11.15 0.76
C LEU A 56 -2.18 11.95 -0.47
N ASP A 57 -2.22 13.28 -0.36
CA ASP A 57 -2.56 14.18 -1.47
C ASP A 57 -1.52 14.06 -2.60
N ALA A 58 -0.22 14.12 -2.27
CA ALA A 58 0.85 13.97 -3.25
C ALA A 58 0.88 12.59 -3.96
N CYS A 59 0.28 11.56 -3.35
CA CYS A 59 0.23 10.20 -3.89
C CYS A 59 -1.16 9.81 -4.40
N GLU A 60 -2.11 10.75 -4.50
CA GLU A 60 -3.53 10.49 -4.79
C GLU A 60 -3.72 9.58 -6.02
N ASP A 61 -3.09 9.92 -7.16
CA ASP A 61 -3.20 9.14 -8.40
C ASP A 61 -2.80 7.68 -8.23
N SER A 62 -1.73 7.44 -7.46
CA SER A 62 -1.27 6.08 -7.20
C SER A 62 -2.18 5.37 -6.21
N ILE A 63 -2.64 6.05 -5.16
CA ILE A 63 -3.53 5.47 -4.16
C ILE A 63 -4.89 5.13 -4.79
N SER A 64 -5.53 6.08 -5.46
CA SER A 64 -6.85 5.93 -6.07
C SER A 64 -6.89 4.76 -7.05
N ARG A 65 -5.93 4.67 -7.97
CA ARG A 65 -5.79 3.54 -8.91
C ARG A 65 -5.72 2.19 -8.20
N ASN A 66 -4.89 2.08 -7.16
CA ASN A 66 -4.75 0.82 -6.41
C ASN A 66 -6.00 0.49 -5.58
N VAL A 67 -6.63 1.49 -4.94
CA VAL A 67 -7.85 1.31 -4.14
C VAL A 67 -9.02 0.89 -5.04
N THR A 68 -9.23 1.56 -6.16
CA THR A 68 -10.26 1.21 -7.15
C THR A 68 -10.04 -0.20 -7.69
N THR A 69 -8.81 -0.54 -8.06
CA THR A 69 -8.50 -1.90 -8.54
C THR A 69 -8.78 -2.95 -7.46
N ASN A 70 -8.41 -2.67 -6.20
CA ASN A 70 -8.55 -3.64 -5.11
C ASN A 70 -9.99 -3.79 -4.62
N LEU A 71 -10.71 -2.69 -4.37
CA LEU A 71 -12.05 -2.71 -3.81
C LEU A 71 -13.11 -2.85 -4.91
N PHE A 72 -13.04 -2.02 -5.94
CA PHE A 72 -14.09 -2.00 -6.96
C PHE A 72 -13.93 -3.15 -7.96
N GLU A 73 -12.83 -3.19 -8.72
CA GLU A 73 -12.66 -4.15 -9.82
C GLU A 73 -12.55 -5.60 -9.34
N ARG A 74 -11.84 -5.86 -8.23
CA ARG A 74 -11.58 -7.23 -7.74
C ARG A 74 -12.60 -7.77 -6.74
N GLN A 75 -13.36 -6.91 -6.05
CA GLN A 75 -14.26 -7.34 -4.99
C GLN A 75 -15.72 -6.97 -5.28
N VAL A 76 -16.03 -5.68 -5.45
CA VAL A 76 -17.43 -5.23 -5.66
C VAL A 76 -17.96 -5.70 -7.00
N LYS A 77 -17.25 -5.43 -8.09
CA LYS A 77 -17.70 -5.73 -9.46
C LYS A 77 -17.97 -7.23 -9.68
N PRO A 78 -17.11 -8.18 -9.26
CA PRO A 78 -17.39 -9.60 -9.47
C PRO A 78 -18.57 -10.13 -8.64
N ILE A 79 -18.90 -9.48 -7.52
CA ILE A 79 -20.00 -9.92 -6.65
C ILE A 79 -21.34 -9.35 -7.11
N PHE A 80 -21.37 -8.11 -7.60
CA PHE A 80 -22.61 -7.38 -7.85
C PHE A 80 -22.87 -7.03 -9.31
N LEU A 81 -21.84 -7.04 -10.17
CA LEU A 81 -21.91 -6.57 -11.56
C LEU A 81 -21.41 -7.63 -12.58
N ALA A 82 -21.10 -8.85 -12.12
CA ALA A 82 -20.81 -9.96 -13.00
C ALA A 82 -22.15 -10.57 -13.46
N GLU A 83 -22.41 -10.52 -14.77
CA GLU A 83 -23.49 -11.27 -15.43
C GLU A 83 -23.12 -12.74 -15.59
#